data_AF-A0A3L7XQF0-F1
#
_entry.id   AF-A0A3L7XQF0-F1
#
_cell.length_a   1.000
_cell.length_b   1.000
_cell.length_c   1.000
_cell.angle_alpha   90.00
_cell.angle_beta   90.00
_cell.angle_gamma   90.00
#
_symmetry.space_group_name_H-M   'P 1'
#
loop_
_entity.id
_entity.type
_entity.pdbx_description
1 polymer ?
#
loop_
_entity_poly.entity_id
_entity_poly.type
_entity_poly.pdbx_seq_one_letter_code
_entity_poly.pdbx_strand_id
1 'polypeptide(L)'
;MLDEQLEQECAEWVAEMISDQFDAFVPSMFCAMVFMTEDGVREDNSDPQMDHATMTDRIITIFEADPDMHAKENPDLPNLVFEILHWEDQFRCMAGEDRHLRPPVATR
;
A
#
# COMPACT_ATOMS: atom_id res chain seq x y z
N MET A 1 -8.72 11.26 5.88
CA MET A 1 -9.52 10.03 5.95
C MET A 1 -10.60 10.24 4.92
N LEU A 2 -10.51 9.48 3.83
CA LEU A 2 -11.44 9.56 2.72
C LEU A 2 -12.82 9.09 3.22
N ASP A 3 -13.90 9.42 2.53
CA ASP A 3 -15.16 8.75 2.86
C ASP A 3 -15.11 7.28 2.41
N GLU A 4 -15.89 6.40 3.05
CA GLU A 4 -15.85 4.94 2.83
C GLU A 4 -16.07 4.55 1.35
N GLN A 5 -16.87 5.32 0.60
CA GLN A 5 -17.09 5.09 -0.82
C GLN A 5 -15.83 5.43 -1.62
N LEU A 6 -15.18 6.55 -1.28
CA LEU A 6 -13.96 6.98 -1.94
C LEU A 6 -12.77 6.05 -1.65
N GLU A 7 -12.71 5.43 -0.47
CA GLU A 7 -11.74 4.37 -0.16
C GLU A 7 -11.97 3.12 -0.99
N GLN A 8 -13.23 2.72 -1.19
CA GLN A 8 -13.56 1.61 -2.06
C GLN A 8 -13.18 1.90 -3.52
N GLU A 9 -13.54 3.08 -4.02
CA GLU A 9 -13.19 3.52 -5.38
C GLU A 9 -11.66 3.55 -5.58
N CYS A 10 -10.91 4.00 -4.56
CA CYS A 10 -9.45 3.94 -4.56
C CYS A 10 -8.96 2.49 -4.70
N ALA A 11 -9.45 1.57 -3.87
CA ALA A 11 -9.01 0.17 -3.89
C ALA A 11 -9.34 -0.54 -5.21
N GLU A 12 -10.49 -0.24 -5.80
CA GLU A 12 -10.89 -0.76 -7.12
C GLU A 12 -9.98 -0.20 -8.22
N TRP A 13 -9.75 1.11 -8.23
CA TRP A 13 -8.90 1.76 -9.24
C TRP A 13 -7.43 1.32 -9.13
N VAL A 14 -6.88 1.23 -7.92
CA VAL A 14 -5.50 0.74 -7.70
C VAL A 14 -5.36 -0.70 -8.15
N ALA A 15 -6.35 -1.55 -7.86
CA ALA A 15 -6.35 -2.93 -8.33
C ALA A 15 -6.34 -3.03 -9.86
N GLU A 16 -7.07 -2.16 -10.56
CA GLU A 16 -7.03 -2.08 -12.02
C GLU A 16 -5.62 -1.70 -12.53
N MET A 17 -5.01 -0.65 -11.96
CA MET A 17 -3.67 -0.19 -12.38
C MET A 17 -2.60 -1.25 -12.17
N ILE A 18 -2.60 -1.88 -10.99
CA ILE A 18 -1.66 -2.95 -10.66
C ILE A 18 -1.90 -4.17 -11.54
N SER A 19 -3.15 -4.55 -11.77
CA SER A 19 -3.45 -5.74 -12.57
C SER A 19 -2.95 -5.60 -14.00
N ASP A 20 -3.08 -4.41 -14.59
CA ASP A 20 -2.53 -4.08 -15.92
C ASP A 20 -0.99 -4.09 -15.90
N GLN A 21 -0.37 -3.48 -14.89
CA GLN A 21 1.09 -3.39 -14.77
C GLN A 21 1.77 -4.76 -14.61
N PHE A 22 1.15 -5.69 -13.88
CA PHE A 22 1.71 -7.01 -13.60
C PHE A 22 1.20 -8.11 -14.54
N ASP A 23 0.29 -7.79 -15.47
CA ASP A 23 -0.42 -8.76 -16.33
C ASP A 23 -1.02 -9.92 -15.51
N ALA A 24 -1.59 -9.58 -14.35
CA ALA A 24 -2.06 -10.53 -13.36
C ALA A 24 -3.30 -9.99 -12.64
N PHE A 25 -4.18 -10.88 -12.17
CA PHE A 25 -5.35 -10.44 -11.41
C PHE A 25 -4.95 -10.09 -9.97
N VAL A 26 -5.16 -8.83 -9.57
CA VAL A 26 -5.00 -8.38 -8.19
C VAL A 26 -6.36 -7.98 -7.62
N PRO A 27 -6.84 -8.61 -6.53
CA PRO A 27 -8.11 -8.26 -5.91
C PRO A 27 -8.08 -6.87 -5.25
N SER A 28 -9.13 -6.07 -5.41
CA SER A 28 -9.30 -4.80 -4.69
C SER A 28 -9.29 -4.97 -3.17
N MET A 29 -9.81 -6.08 -2.66
CA MET A 29 -9.74 -6.41 -1.23
C MET A 29 -8.29 -6.52 -0.72
N PHE A 30 -7.36 -6.97 -1.56
CA PHE A 30 -5.94 -7.01 -1.17
C PHE A 30 -5.38 -5.59 -1.06
N CYS A 31 -5.73 -4.70 -1.99
CA CYS A 31 -5.34 -3.28 -1.95
C CYS A 31 -5.91 -2.60 -0.70
N ALA A 32 -7.20 -2.80 -0.40
CA ALA A 32 -7.85 -2.26 0.80
C ALA A 32 -7.17 -2.75 2.09
N MET A 33 -6.78 -4.02 2.16
CA MET A 33 -6.05 -4.57 3.30
C MET A 33 -4.68 -3.92 3.48
N VAL A 34 -3.98 -3.61 2.38
CA VAL A 34 -2.71 -2.85 2.42
C VAL A 34 -2.95 -1.45 2.98
N PHE A 35 -3.99 -0.72 2.55
CA PHE A 35 -4.30 0.62 3.06
C PHE A 35 -4.63 0.59 4.57
N MET A 36 -5.46 -0.36 5.00
CA MET A 36 -5.78 -0.51 6.43
C MET A 36 -4.54 -0.82 7.27
N THR A 37 -3.62 -1.62 6.74
CA THR A 37 -2.36 -1.95 7.42
C THR A 37 -1.42 -0.74 7.44
N GLU A 38 -1.35 0.01 6.36
CA GLU A 38 -0.58 1.25 6.25
C GLU A 38 -1.02 2.27 7.31
N ASP A 39 -2.32 2.54 7.42
CA ASP A 39 -2.88 3.47 8.39
C ASP A 39 -2.48 3.08 9.82
N GLY A 40 -2.64 1.80 10.17
CA GLY A 40 -2.20 1.28 11.46
C GLY A 40 -0.70 1.48 11.71
N VAL A 41 0.14 1.21 10.71
CA VAL A 41 1.60 1.43 10.83
C VAL A 41 1.93 2.91 11.04
N ARG A 42 1.28 3.83 10.32
CA ARG A 42 1.50 5.27 10.48
C ARG A 42 1.09 5.75 11.88
N GLU A 43 -0.06 5.29 12.38
CA GLU A 43 -0.56 5.62 13.72
C GLU A 43 0.38 5.10 14.82
N ASP A 44 0.74 3.81 14.77
CA ASP A 44 1.59 3.16 15.77
C ASP A 44 2.98 3.79 15.86
N ASN A 45 3.51 4.31 14.75
CA ASN A 45 4.82 4.94 14.69
C ASN A 45 4.76 6.47 14.81
N SER A 46 3.55 7.06 14.85
CA SER A 46 3.33 8.51 14.80
C SER A 46 4.10 9.18 13.64
N ASP A 47 4.15 8.51 12.48
CA ASP A 47 4.93 8.93 11.31
C ASP A 47 4.03 9.03 10.06
N PRO A 48 3.23 10.11 9.94
CA PRO A 48 2.33 10.29 8.80
C PRO A 48 3.08 10.51 7.48
N GLN A 49 4.38 10.80 7.50
CA GLN A 49 5.19 11.09 6.31
C GLN A 49 6.13 9.94 5.94
N MET A 50 5.97 8.75 6.55
CA MET A 50 6.78 7.58 6.26
C MET A 50 6.80 7.27 4.76
N ASP A 51 7.99 7.05 4.21
CA ASP A 51 8.21 6.72 2.80
C ASP A 51 7.75 5.29 2.46
N HIS A 52 7.42 5.05 1.20
CA HIS A 52 6.90 3.76 0.73
C HIS A 52 7.85 2.59 0.95
N ALA A 53 9.17 2.80 0.86
CA ALA A 53 10.12 1.71 1.09
C ALA A 53 10.05 1.24 2.55
N THR A 54 10.16 2.19 3.50
CA THR A 54 10.04 1.88 4.93
C THR A 54 8.67 1.31 5.28
N MET A 55 7.60 1.85 4.68
CA MET A 55 6.23 1.36 4.90
C MET A 55 6.05 -0.07 4.38
N THR A 56 6.55 -0.36 3.18
CA THR A 56 6.52 -1.70 2.59
C THR A 56 7.20 -2.71 3.48
N ASP A 57 8.42 -2.43 3.96
CA ASP A 57 9.16 -3.34 4.86
C ASP A 57 8.34 -3.69 6.13
N ARG A 58 7.62 -2.70 6.67
CA ARG A 58 6.78 -2.88 7.86
C ARG A 58 5.52 -3.69 7.56
N ILE A 59 4.82 -3.38 6.47
CA ILE A 59 3.62 -4.13 6.05
C ILE A 59 4.00 -5.59 5.75
N ILE A 60 5.11 -5.84 5.06
CA ILE A 60 5.60 -7.18 4.79
C ILE A 60 5.94 -7.91 6.09
N THR A 61 6.59 -7.26 7.05
CA THR A 61 6.87 -7.85 8.36
C THR A 61 5.57 -8.28 9.08
N ILE A 62 4.49 -7.48 8.96
CA ILE A 62 3.18 -7.81 9.52
C ILE A 62 2.56 -9.00 8.78
N PHE A 63 2.54 -8.99 7.45
CA PHE A 63 1.98 -10.07 6.64
C PHE A 63 2.75 -11.39 6.80
N GLU A 64 4.07 -11.35 7.01
CA GLU A 64 4.90 -12.52 7.29
C GLU A 64 4.68 -13.12 8.69
N ALA A 65 4.15 -12.33 9.62
CA ALA A 65 3.77 -12.79 10.95
C ALA A 65 2.41 -13.50 10.96
N ASP A 66 1.57 -13.26 9.94
CA ASP A 66 0.30 -13.92 9.75
C ASP A 66 0.48 -15.28 9.04
N PRO A 67 0.19 -16.42 9.72
CA PRO A 67 0.33 -17.74 9.12
C PRO A 67 -0.65 -18.00 7.96
N ASP A 68 -1.78 -17.28 7.88
CA ASP A 68 -2.82 -17.51 6.87
C ASP A 68 -2.53 -16.76 5.55
N MET A 69 -1.65 -15.75 5.57
CA MET A 69 -1.28 -14.98 4.36
C MET A 69 -0.24 -15.66 3.47
N HIS A 70 0.50 -16.64 3.99
CA HIS A 70 1.60 -17.30 3.25
C HIS A 70 2.61 -16.33 2.61
N ALA A 71 2.79 -15.13 3.19
CA ALA A 71 3.55 -14.03 2.58
C ALA A 71 5.00 -14.42 2.21
N LYS A 72 5.65 -15.28 3.01
CA LYS A 72 7.02 -15.77 2.79
C LYS A 72 7.19 -16.62 1.52
N GLU A 73 6.10 -17.11 0.96
CA GLU A 73 6.10 -17.96 -0.23
C GLU A 73 6.02 -17.12 -1.52
N ASN A 74 5.74 -15.82 -1.43
CA ASN A 74 5.59 -14.93 -2.56
C ASN A 74 6.73 -13.88 -2.62
N PRO A 75 7.77 -14.10 -3.45
CA PRO A 75 8.91 -13.19 -3.54
C PRO A 75 8.57 -11.83 -4.16
N ASP A 76 7.45 -11.72 -4.89
CA ASP A 76 7.01 -10.49 -5.54
C ASP A 76 6.15 -9.61 -4.63
N LEU A 77 5.75 -10.12 -3.45
CA LEU A 77 4.86 -9.43 -2.52
C LEU A 77 5.39 -8.05 -2.07
N PRO A 78 6.69 -7.85 -1.74
CA PRO A 78 7.19 -6.52 -1.40
C PRO A 78 7.04 -5.52 -2.56
N ASN A 79 7.34 -5.95 -3.78
CA ASN A 79 7.21 -5.09 -4.95
C ASN A 79 5.73 -4.74 -5.21
N LEU A 80 4.83 -5.72 -5.06
CA LEU A 80 3.40 -5.52 -5.20
C LEU A 80 2.86 -4.51 -4.16
N VAL A 81 3.23 -4.66 -2.89
CA VAL A 81 2.82 -3.74 -1.82
C VAL A 81 3.34 -2.32 -2.08
N PHE A 82 4.60 -2.19 -2.50
CA PHE A 82 5.18 -0.89 -2.83
C PHE A 82 4.40 -0.17 -3.94
N GLU A 83 4.06 -0.88 -5.01
CA GLU A 83 3.31 -0.32 -6.13
C GLU A 83 1.87 0.04 -5.71
N ILE A 84 1.23 -0.76 -4.84
CA ILE A 84 -0.09 -0.43 -4.29
C ILE A 84 -0.06 0.91 -3.56
N LEU A 85 0.94 1.12 -2.68
CA LEU A 85 1.12 2.40 -1.97
C LEU A 85 1.38 3.56 -2.95
N HIS A 86 2.18 3.31 -3.99
CA HIS A 86 2.44 4.31 -5.03
C HIS A 86 1.17 4.76 -5.74
N TRP A 87 0.33 3.81 -6.19
CA TRP A 87 -0.89 4.13 -6.91
C TRP A 87 -1.97 4.75 -6.02
N GLU A 88 -2.03 4.36 -4.74
CA GLU A 88 -2.90 5.01 -3.77
C GLU A 88 -2.57 6.51 -3.62
N ASP A 89 -1.28 6.86 -3.55
CA ASP A 89 -0.85 8.26 -3.54
C ASP A 89 -1.25 9.01 -4.83
N GLN A 90 -1.14 8.36 -5.99
CA GLN A 90 -1.62 8.96 -7.24
C GLN A 90 -3.13 9.21 -7.19
N PHE A 91 -3.90 8.25 -6.69
CA PHE A 91 -5.34 8.40 -6.52
C PHE A 91 -5.68 9.56 -5.58
N ARG A 92 -5.06 9.60 -4.40
CA ARG A 92 -5.26 10.67 -3.41
C ARG A 92 -4.89 12.04 -3.98
N CYS A 93 -3.80 12.14 -4.72
CA CYS A 93 -3.43 13.37 -5.42
C CYS A 93 -4.52 13.82 -6.41
N MET A 94 -5.08 12.89 -7.20
CA MET A 94 -6.19 13.19 -8.11
C MET A 94 -7.47 13.61 -7.37
N ALA A 95 -7.72 13.04 -6.19
CA ALA A 95 -8.83 13.39 -5.30
C ALA A 95 -8.61 14.71 -4.51
N GLY A 96 -7.44 15.33 -4.62
CA GLY A 96 -7.10 16.57 -3.91
C GLY A 96 -6.59 16.37 -2.47
N GLU A 97 -6.25 15.14 -2.08
CA GLU A 97 -5.67 14.75 -0.79
C GLU A 97 -4.18 14.38 -0.91
N ASP A 98 -3.38 15.23 -1.55
CA ASP A 98 -1.95 14.97 -1.77
C ASP A 98 -1.22 14.67 -0.44
N ARG A 99 -0.61 13.48 -0.35
CA ARG A 99 0.23 13.07 0.79
C ARG A 99 1.66 13.50 0.54
N HIS A 100 2.15 14.40 1.39
CA HIS A 100 3.57 14.80 1.38
C HIS A 100 4.43 13.79 2.14
N LEU A 101 4.76 12.68 1.48
CA LEU A 101 5.69 11.70 2.03
C LEU A 101 7.13 12.20 1.97
N ARG A 102 7.95 11.76 2.93
CA ARG A 102 9.39 12.04 2.92
C ARG A 102 10.06 11.27 1.77
N PRO A 103 11.13 11.81 1.17
CA PRO A 103 11.88 11.09 0.16
C PRO A 103 12.48 9.80 0.76
N PRO A 104 12.59 8.72 -0.03
CA PRO A 104 13.18 7.47 0.46
C PRO A 104 14.59 7.73 1.00
N VAL A 105 14.89 7.14 2.16
CA VAL A 105 16.24 7.21 2.72
C VAL A 105 17.14 6.42 1.79
N ALA A 106 18.05 7.11 1.08
CA ALA A 106 19.02 6.45 0.23
C ALA A 106 19.88 5.50 1.08
N THR A 107 19.65 4.20 0.98
CA THR A 107 20.52 3.17 1.52
C THR A 107 21.83 3.21 0.74
N ARG A 108 22.93 3.51 1.43
CA ARG A 108 24.30 3.46 0.91
C ARG A 108 24.84 2.04 0.90
#